data_AF-A0A8S3DJA9-F1
#
_entry.id   AF-A0A8S3DJA9-F1
#
_cell.length_a   1.000
_cell.length_b   1.000
_cell.length_c   1.000
_cell.angle_alpha   90.00
_cell.angle_beta   90.00
_cell.angle_gamma   90.00
#
_symmetry.space_group_name_H-M   'P 1'
#
loop_
_entity.id
_entity.type
_entity.pdbx_description
1 polymer ?
#
loop_
_entity_poly.entity_id
_entity_poly.type
_entity_poly.pdbx_seq_one_letter_code
_entity_poly.pdbx_strand_id
1 'polypeptide(L)'
;MSLKIDQVLDEIDDTIDNVRGILYFYHYNCDEQDDRGWGCGYRTLQTLCSWVINIKQEYSSSIVPSITKIQEILLNLEDKPVSFIRSNQWIGTCEATMILSQLYD
;
A
#
# COMPACT_ATOMS: atom_id res chain seq x y z
N MET A 1 15.99 -2.40 -9.65
CA MET A 1 15.99 -1.59 -8.42
C MET A 1 15.35 -2.43 -7.34
N SER A 2 16.13 -2.98 -6.41
CA SER A 2 15.61 -3.90 -5.39
C SER A 2 15.01 -3.09 -4.25
N LEU A 3 13.70 -3.22 -4.08
CA LEU A 3 12.99 -2.68 -2.92
C LEU A 3 13.61 -3.29 -1.65
N LYS A 4 13.91 -2.45 -0.65
CA LYS A 4 14.31 -2.94 0.69
C LYS A 4 13.03 -3.22 1.47
N ILE A 5 12.50 -4.41 1.28
CA ILE A 5 11.25 -4.83 1.89
C ILE A 5 11.53 -6.12 2.63
N ASP A 6 11.23 -6.12 3.92
CA ASP A 6 11.29 -7.33 4.73
C ASP A 6 9.99 -8.13 4.56
N GLN A 7 10.15 -9.44 4.41
CA GLN A 7 9.04 -10.38 4.43
C GLN A 7 8.71 -10.73 5.88
N VAL A 8 7.43 -10.62 6.25
CA VAL A 8 6.94 -11.05 7.58
C VAL A 8 6.34 -12.45 7.45
N LEU A 9 6.77 -13.38 8.31
CA LEU A 9 6.31 -14.78 8.37
C LEU A 9 5.52 -15.02 9.65
N ASP A 10 4.49 -15.87 9.58
CA ASP A 10 3.72 -16.31 10.73
C ASP A 10 4.50 -17.33 11.58
N GLU A 11 4.62 -17.06 12.88
CA GLU A 11 4.91 -18.07 13.90
C GLU A 11 3.59 -18.50 14.57
N ILE A 12 3.43 -19.81 14.81
CA ILE A 12 2.17 -20.39 15.32
C ILE A 12 2.22 -20.43 16.86
N ASP A 13 1.40 -19.60 17.51
CA ASP A 13 1.05 -19.66 18.94
C ASP A 13 -0.48 -19.67 19.05
N ASP A 14 -1.06 -20.73 19.62
CA ASP A 14 -2.51 -20.93 19.75
C ASP A 14 -3.20 -19.92 20.71
N THR A 15 -2.44 -19.02 21.32
CA THR A 15 -2.94 -17.95 22.18
C THR A 15 -2.91 -16.56 21.55
N ILE A 16 -2.36 -16.42 20.34
CA ILE A 16 -2.16 -15.13 19.65
C ILE A 16 -2.82 -15.15 18.27
N ASP A 17 -3.71 -14.18 18.03
CA ASP A 17 -4.27 -13.95 16.70
C ASP A 17 -3.32 -13.08 15.85
N ASN A 18 -2.70 -13.68 14.85
CA ASN A 18 -1.82 -13.02 13.88
C ASN A 18 -2.49 -12.87 12.50
N VAL A 19 -2.02 -11.89 11.72
CA VAL A 19 -2.43 -11.71 10.32
C VAL A 19 -1.86 -12.86 9.49
N ARG A 20 -2.73 -13.67 8.88
CA ARG A 20 -2.29 -14.85 8.12
C ARG A 20 -1.75 -14.50 6.75
N GLY A 21 -0.64 -15.14 6.35
CA GLY A 21 -0.10 -15.08 5.00
C GLY A 21 1.05 -14.10 4.83
N ILE A 22 1.52 -13.94 3.59
CA ILE A 22 2.73 -13.16 3.31
C ILE A 22 2.38 -11.71 3.02
N LEU A 23 3.05 -10.79 3.70
CA LEU A 23 3.06 -9.38 3.38
C LEU A 23 4.48 -8.83 3.31
N TYR A 24 4.58 -7.68 2.68
CA TYR A 24 5.81 -6.95 2.46
C TYR A 24 5.77 -5.66 3.27
N PHE A 25 6.79 -5.42 4.10
CA PHE A 25 6.86 -4.21 4.92
C PHE A 25 7.33 -3.00 4.09
N TYR A 26 6.37 -2.15 3.70
CA TYR A 26 6.67 -0.86 3.08
C TYR A 26 6.87 0.20 4.15
N HIS A 27 7.94 0.97 4.01
CA HIS A 27 8.33 2.01 4.96
C HIS A 27 8.90 3.23 4.24
N TYR A 28 9.16 4.30 4.98
CA TYR A 28 9.75 5.53 4.42
C TYR A 28 11.03 5.22 3.63
N ASN A 29 11.16 5.84 2.46
CA ASN A 29 12.34 5.75 1.59
C ASN A 29 12.66 4.33 1.06
N CYS A 30 11.72 3.38 1.09
CA CYS A 30 11.98 2.01 0.62
C CYS A 30 12.13 1.89 -0.91
N ASP A 31 11.71 2.93 -1.67
CA ASP A 31 11.67 2.98 -3.13
C ASP A 31 12.31 4.27 -3.70
N GLU A 32 13.31 4.84 -2.99
CA GLU A 32 14.02 6.09 -3.32
C GLU A 32 13.17 7.37 -3.31
N GLN A 33 11.87 7.28 -2.98
CA GLN A 33 11.04 8.45 -2.73
C GLN A 33 11.21 8.94 -1.30
N ASP A 34 11.59 10.21 -1.11
CA ASP A 34 11.65 10.84 0.21
C ASP A 34 10.26 11.23 0.72
N ASP A 35 9.60 10.28 1.37
CA ASP A 35 8.22 10.43 1.85
C ASP A 35 8.13 10.64 3.37
N ARG A 36 9.26 11.00 4.00
CA ARG A 36 9.32 11.26 5.45
C ARG A 36 8.40 12.43 5.83
N GLY A 37 7.54 12.19 6.82
CA GLY A 37 6.62 13.20 7.37
C GLY A 37 5.25 13.28 6.71
N TRP A 38 5.01 12.56 5.61
CA TRP A 38 3.73 12.59 4.89
C TRP A 38 3.32 11.26 4.26
N GLY A 39 4.27 10.34 4.06
CA GLY A 39 4.09 9.08 3.34
C GLY A 39 3.42 7.95 4.12
N CYS A 40 3.22 8.07 5.44
CA CYS A 40 2.82 6.93 6.28
C CYS A 40 1.56 6.20 5.77
N GLY A 41 0.52 6.94 5.40
CA GLY A 41 -0.72 6.36 4.88
C GLY A 41 -0.49 5.57 3.60
N TYR A 42 0.39 6.06 2.71
CA TYR A 42 0.76 5.35 1.49
C TYR A 42 1.51 4.06 1.79
N ARG A 43 2.47 4.07 2.72
CA ARG A 43 3.28 2.89 3.06
C ARG A 43 2.44 1.81 3.76
N THR A 44 1.52 2.20 4.63
CA THR A 44 0.52 1.28 5.19
C THR A 44 -0.36 0.68 4.09
N LEU A 45 -0.85 1.50 3.16
CA LEU A 45 -1.65 1.02 2.03
C LEU A 45 -0.86 0.05 1.14
N GLN A 46 0.39 0.35 0.80
CA GLN A 46 1.25 -0.54 0.02
C GLN A 46 1.47 -1.90 0.71
N THR A 47 1.65 -1.88 2.03
CA THR A 47 1.74 -3.10 2.85
C THR A 47 0.45 -3.93 2.73
N LEU A 48 -0.73 -3.29 2.82
CA LEU A 48 -2.02 -3.96 2.63
C LEU A 48 -2.20 -4.51 1.22
N CYS A 49 -1.90 -3.72 0.18
CA CYS A 49 -1.95 -4.17 -1.21
C CYS A 49 -1.09 -5.43 -1.43
N SER A 50 0.09 -5.46 -0.82
CA SER A 50 1.00 -6.62 -0.93
C SER A 50 0.38 -7.88 -0.34
N TRP A 51 -0.29 -7.76 0.82
CA TRP A 51 -0.98 -8.87 1.47
C TRP A 51 -2.13 -9.39 0.61
N VAL A 52 -2.95 -8.48 0.06
CA VAL A 52 -4.06 -8.83 -0.84
C VAL A 52 -3.57 -9.57 -2.08
N ILE A 53 -2.50 -9.09 -2.71
CA ILE A 53 -1.87 -9.73 -3.89
C ILE A 53 -1.37 -11.15 -3.56
N ASN A 54 -0.75 -11.33 -2.38
CA ASN A 54 -0.19 -12.62 -1.98
C ASN A 54 -1.25 -13.64 -1.54
N ILE A 55 -2.39 -13.18 -1.00
CA ILE A 55 -3.45 -14.07 -0.50
C ILE A 55 -4.49 -14.43 -1.57
N LYS A 56 -4.75 -13.55 -2.56
CA LYS A 56 -5.74 -13.76 -3.61
C LYS A 56 -5.08 -14.11 -4.95
N GLN A 57 -5.31 -15.34 -5.44
CA GLN A 57 -4.71 -15.82 -6.70
C GLN A 57 -5.05 -14.97 -7.92
N GLU A 58 -6.25 -14.40 -7.98
CA GLU A 58 -6.71 -13.53 -9.07
C GLU A 58 -5.86 -12.26 -9.25
N TYR A 59 -5.18 -11.81 -8.19
CA TYR A 59 -4.30 -10.64 -8.21
C TYR A 59 -2.81 -11.00 -8.16
N SER A 60 -2.45 -12.26 -8.32
CA SER A 60 -1.05 -12.73 -8.25
C SER A 60 -0.11 -12.10 -9.28
N SER A 61 -0.65 -11.58 -10.39
CA SER A 61 0.09 -10.84 -11.42
C SER A 61 0.08 -9.31 -11.21
N SER A 62 -0.68 -8.83 -10.22
CA SER A 62 -0.76 -7.40 -9.89
C SER A 62 0.50 -6.93 -9.17
N ILE A 63 0.78 -5.64 -9.27
CA ILE A 63 1.93 -5.00 -8.63
C ILE A 63 1.40 -3.99 -7.61
N VAL A 64 2.06 -3.89 -6.46
CA VAL A 64 1.76 -2.87 -5.45
C VAL A 64 1.94 -1.47 -6.08
N PRO A 65 0.94 -0.57 -6.00
CA PRO A 65 1.02 0.73 -6.64
C PRO A 65 2.06 1.63 -5.98
N SER A 66 2.75 2.45 -6.78
CA SER A 66 3.63 3.52 -6.26
C SER A 66 2.80 4.66 -5.64
N ILE A 67 3.45 5.54 -4.86
CA ILE A 67 2.78 6.73 -4.30
C ILE A 67 2.14 7.56 -5.41
N THR A 68 2.87 7.82 -6.50
CA THR A 68 2.34 8.54 -7.66
C THR A 68 1.11 7.85 -8.24
N LYS A 69 1.13 6.51 -8.33
CA LYS A 69 -0.02 5.77 -8.86
C LYS A 69 -1.24 5.86 -7.95
N ILE A 70 -1.03 5.82 -6.63
CA ILE A 70 -2.11 6.02 -5.65
C ILE A 70 -2.72 7.41 -5.81
N GLN A 71 -1.90 8.45 -5.96
CA GLN A 71 -2.38 9.82 -6.20
C GLN A 71 -3.19 9.93 -7.50
N GLU A 72 -2.75 9.27 -8.59
CA GLU A 72 -3.48 9.21 -9.87
C GLU A 72 -4.85 8.54 -9.71
N ILE A 73 -4.95 7.47 -8.93
CA ILE A 73 -6.23 6.80 -8.71
C ILE A 73 -7.20 7.72 -7.94
N LEU A 74 -6.74 8.41 -6.89
CA LEU A 74 -7.58 9.36 -6.16
C LEU A 74 -8.06 10.53 -7.02
N LEU A 75 -7.23 10.98 -7.97
CA LEU A 75 -7.66 11.96 -8.98
C LEU A 75 -8.75 11.38 -9.89
N ASN A 76 -8.56 10.16 -10.40
CA ASN A 76 -9.52 9.52 -11.31
C ASN A 76 -10.86 9.20 -10.62
N LEU A 77 -10.86 9.01 -9.30
CA LEU A 77 -12.05 8.86 -8.47
C LEU A 77 -12.72 10.19 -8.11
N GLU A 78 -12.18 11.32 -8.60
CA GLU A 78 -12.65 12.68 -8.29
C GLU A 78 -12.58 13.05 -6.79
N ASP A 79 -11.84 12.29 -5.96
CA ASP A 79 -11.66 12.57 -4.53
C ASP A 79 -10.63 13.69 -4.29
N LYS A 80 -9.62 13.80 -5.16
CA LYS A 80 -8.54 14.78 -5.03
C LYS A 80 -8.36 15.59 -6.32
N PRO A 81 -7.97 16.88 -6.21
CA PRO A 81 -7.71 17.72 -7.38
C PRO A 81 -6.41 17.34 -8.10
N VAL A 82 -6.22 17.79 -9.34
CA VAL A 82 -4.98 17.56 -10.11
C VAL A 82 -3.72 18.02 -9.37
N SER A 83 -3.82 19.06 -8.54
CA SER A 83 -2.70 19.55 -7.71
C SER A 83 -2.22 18.56 -6.65
N PHE A 84 -2.99 17.51 -6.38
CA PHE A 84 -2.61 16.44 -5.46
C PHE A 84 -1.53 15.51 -6.03
N ILE A 85 -1.46 15.39 -7.35
CA ILE A 85 -0.45 14.56 -8.04
C ILE A 85 0.94 15.13 -7.78
N ARG A 86 1.88 14.26 -7.37
CA ARG A 86 3.25 14.59 -6.96
C ARG A 86 3.34 15.59 -5.80
N SER A 87 2.23 15.80 -5.08
CA SER A 87 2.25 16.54 -3.82
C SER A 87 2.81 15.67 -2.69
N ASN A 88 3.19 16.32 -1.59
CA ASN A 88 3.57 15.66 -0.34
C ASN A 88 2.38 15.65 0.64
N GLN A 89 1.14 15.64 0.14
CA GLN A 89 -0.04 15.53 1.00
C GLN A 89 -0.21 14.10 1.48
N TRP A 90 -0.61 13.91 2.74
CA TRP A 90 -0.87 12.60 3.32
C TRP A 90 -2.24 12.06 2.90
N ILE A 91 -2.45 10.75 3.04
CA ILE A 91 -3.74 10.08 2.87
C ILE A 91 -4.12 9.32 4.14
N GLY A 92 -5.42 9.14 4.38
CA GLY A 92 -5.95 8.40 5.52
C GLY A 92 -6.63 7.09 5.14
N THR A 93 -7.35 6.54 6.09
CA THR A 93 -8.07 5.26 5.93
C THR A 93 -9.19 5.34 4.89
N CYS A 94 -9.85 6.50 4.74
CA CYS A 94 -10.89 6.70 3.73
C CYS A 94 -10.33 6.53 2.32
N GLU A 95 -9.27 7.27 2.00
CA GLU A 95 -8.59 7.14 0.71
C GLU A 95 -8.03 5.71 0.52
N ALA A 96 -7.43 5.13 1.55
CA ALA A 96 -6.92 3.75 1.48
C ALA A 96 -8.03 2.75 1.11
N THR A 97 -9.24 2.92 1.66
CA THR A 97 -10.39 2.04 1.38
C THR A 97 -10.88 2.22 -0.05
N MET A 98 -10.98 3.46 -0.54
CA MET A 98 -11.33 3.76 -1.93
C MET A 98 -10.35 3.11 -2.91
N ILE A 99 -9.04 3.20 -2.62
CA ILE A 99 -8.00 2.58 -3.45
C ILE A 99 -8.11 1.06 -3.45
N LEU A 100 -8.30 0.44 -2.28
CA LEU A 100 -8.42 -1.01 -2.18
C LEU A 100 -9.62 -1.54 -2.96
N SER A 101 -10.78 -0.89 -2.85
CA SER A 101 -11.97 -1.26 -3.63
C SER A 101 -11.75 -1.06 -5.14
N GLN A 102 -11.15 0.05 -5.55
CA GLN A 102 -10.86 0.32 -6.97
C GLN A 102 -9.87 -0.69 -7.59
N LEU A 103 -8.98 -1.29 -6.80
CA LEU A 103 -7.96 -2.23 -7.27
C LEU A 103 -8.34 -3.71 -7.10
N TYR A 104 -9.13 -4.05 -6.08
CA TYR A 104 -9.28 -5.42 -5.58
C TYR A 104 -10.73 -5.82 -5.18
N ASP A 105 -11.74 -5.17 -5.75
CA ASP A 105 -13.15 -5.57 -5.63
C ASP A 105 -13.40 -6.99 -6.20
#